data_AF-A0A919P709-F1
#
_entry.id   AF-A0A919P709-F1
#
_cell.length_a   1.000
_cell.length_b   1.000
_cell.length_c   1.000
_cell.angle_alpha   90.00
_cell.angle_beta   90.00
_cell.angle_gamma   90.00
#
_symmetry.space_group_name_H-M   'P 1'
#
loop_
_entity.id
_entity.type
_entity.pdbx_description
1 polymer ?
#
loop_
_entity_poly.entity_id
_entity_poly.type
_entity_poly.pdbx_seq_one_letter_code
_entity_poly.pdbx_strand_id
1 'polypeptide(L)'
;MDTNLTRIADPSVDEATAVAAMGSLPPGDEPPSFWRDVAGDPALSPRRRALAVEHLLARHVRPGATTVTELAALLGRPAWLSSDDVDVIPWLTGELPVRWSDADTYLVVRLLTADIESYAVYLRLAGRLDGETARAAVLGEGQGPEAGATVLELGFTGDGAPPPVRRDEDEPGEQR
;
A
#
# COMPACT_ATOMS: atom_id res chain seq x y z
N MET A 1 -21.99 16.17 -0.65
CA MET A 1 -21.11 14.98 -0.57
C MET A 1 -21.16 14.29 -1.91
N ASP A 2 -20.03 13.91 -2.49
CA ASP A 2 -19.99 13.20 -3.78
C ASP A 2 -20.81 11.91 -3.67
N THR A 3 -21.65 11.64 -4.68
CA THR A 3 -22.51 10.45 -4.74
C THR A 3 -21.68 9.16 -4.67
N ASN A 4 -20.48 9.14 -5.23
CA ASN A 4 -19.59 7.98 -5.21
C ASN A 4 -18.96 7.76 -3.83
N LEU A 5 -18.50 8.81 -3.15
CA LEU A 5 -17.96 8.71 -1.78
C LEU A 5 -19.02 8.15 -0.81
N THR A 6 -20.28 8.55 -1.01
CA THR A 6 -21.41 8.03 -0.22
C THR A 6 -21.61 6.54 -0.45
N ARG A 7 -21.58 6.09 -1.71
CA ARG A 7 -21.73 4.65 -2.07
C ARG A 7 -20.61 3.77 -1.53
N ILE A 8 -19.39 4.31 -1.50
CA ILE A 8 -18.21 3.58 -1.03
C ILE A 8 -18.30 3.27 0.47
N ALA A 9 -18.73 4.25 1.26
CA ALA A 9 -18.82 4.15 2.72
C ALA A 9 -20.11 3.48 3.21
N ASP A 10 -21.10 3.22 2.35
CA ASP A 10 -22.39 2.66 2.76
C ASP A 10 -22.35 1.11 2.80
N PRO A 11 -22.51 0.49 3.99
CA PRO A 11 -22.49 -0.97 4.11
C PRO A 11 -23.71 -1.66 3.48
N SER A 12 -24.77 -0.92 3.15
CA SER A 12 -25.95 -1.45 2.46
C SER A 12 -25.78 -1.51 0.93
N VAL A 13 -24.79 -0.81 0.38
CA VAL A 13 -24.45 -0.87 -1.04
C VAL A 13 -23.68 -2.17 -1.32
N ASP A 14 -24.07 -2.87 -2.38
CA ASP A 14 -23.41 -4.11 -2.80
C ASP A 14 -21.96 -3.87 -3.23
N GLU A 15 -21.15 -4.93 -3.13
CA GLU A 15 -19.70 -4.86 -3.36
C GLU A 15 -19.33 -4.39 -4.77
N ALA A 16 -20.01 -4.90 -5.80
CA ALA A 16 -19.71 -4.54 -7.18
C ALA A 16 -19.97 -3.05 -7.43
N THR A 17 -21.07 -2.51 -6.90
CA THR A 17 -21.38 -1.08 -6.99
C THR A 17 -20.37 -0.22 -6.25
N ALA A 18 -19.94 -0.62 -5.04
CA ALA A 18 -18.95 0.12 -4.27
C ALA A 18 -17.58 0.15 -4.98
N VAL A 19 -17.12 -0.99 -5.51
CA VAL A 19 -15.86 -1.08 -6.26
C VAL A 19 -15.92 -0.27 -7.56
N ALA A 20 -17.04 -0.33 -8.29
CA ALA A 20 -17.23 0.50 -9.48
C ALA A 20 -17.21 2.00 -9.13
N ALA A 21 -17.79 2.39 -7.99
CA ALA A 21 -17.74 3.77 -7.51
C ALA A 21 -16.30 4.21 -7.21
N MET A 22 -15.49 3.37 -6.53
CA MET A 22 -14.07 3.63 -6.26
C MET A 22 -13.27 3.86 -7.55
N GLY A 23 -13.42 2.99 -8.55
CA GLY A 23 -12.71 3.10 -9.83
C GLY A 23 -13.16 4.29 -10.69
N SER A 24 -14.36 4.81 -10.47
CA SER A 24 -14.89 5.98 -11.18
C SER A 24 -14.55 7.33 -10.54
N LEU A 25 -13.97 7.32 -9.33
CA LEU A 25 -13.58 8.57 -8.67
C LEU A 25 -12.45 9.23 -9.46
N PRO A 26 -12.60 10.51 -9.87
CA PRO A 26 -11.48 11.24 -10.43
C PRO A 26 -10.34 11.32 -9.40
N PRO A 27 -9.10 11.60 -9.83
CA PRO A 27 -8.07 12.08 -8.92
C PRO A 27 -8.66 13.27 -8.14
N GLY A 28 -8.73 13.14 -6.83
CA GLY A 28 -9.50 14.04 -5.97
C GLY A 28 -8.74 14.39 -4.71
N ASP A 29 -9.16 15.50 -4.09
CA ASP A 29 -8.63 16.00 -2.81
C ASP A 29 -9.43 15.45 -1.62
N GLU A 30 -10.08 14.29 -1.75
CA GLU A 30 -10.75 13.72 -0.59
C GLU A 30 -9.74 13.50 0.56
N PRO A 31 -10.12 13.77 1.81
CA PRO A 31 -9.16 13.73 2.90
C PRO A 31 -8.75 12.28 3.20
N PRO A 32 -7.49 12.04 3.62
CA PRO A 32 -7.05 10.72 4.05
C PRO A 32 -7.90 10.08 5.15
N SER A 33 -8.62 10.88 5.95
CA SER A 33 -9.55 10.35 6.96
C SER A 33 -10.68 9.53 6.33
N PHE A 34 -11.23 9.94 5.19
CA PHE A 34 -12.30 9.19 4.52
C PHE A 34 -11.86 7.75 4.22
N TRP A 35 -10.72 7.57 3.57
CA TRP A 35 -10.24 6.23 3.22
C TRP A 35 -9.83 5.40 4.43
N ARG A 36 -9.29 6.05 5.48
CA ARG A 36 -9.03 5.38 6.77
C ARG A 36 -10.31 4.89 7.42
N ASP A 37 -11.36 5.68 7.40
CA ASP A 37 -12.66 5.33 7.98
C ASP A 37 -13.23 4.10 7.24
N VAL A 38 -13.21 4.10 5.91
CA VAL A 38 -13.65 2.96 5.08
C VAL A 38 -12.78 1.73 5.32
N ALA A 39 -11.45 1.84 5.37
CA ALA A 39 -10.56 0.71 5.64
C ALA A 39 -10.74 0.15 7.07
N GLY A 40 -11.09 1.01 8.02
CA GLY A 40 -11.29 0.69 9.43
C GLY A 40 -12.66 0.09 9.76
N ASP A 41 -13.67 0.23 8.89
CA ASP A 41 -15.04 -0.17 9.19
C ASP A 41 -15.25 -1.69 9.08
N PRO A 42 -15.50 -2.41 10.20
CA PRO A 42 -15.74 -3.85 10.18
C PRO A 42 -17.08 -4.26 9.57
N ALA A 43 -18.01 -3.32 9.33
CA ALA A 43 -19.27 -3.59 8.63
C ALA A 43 -19.09 -3.76 7.12
N LEU A 44 -17.93 -3.36 6.59
CA LEU A 44 -17.58 -3.48 5.17
C LEU A 44 -16.81 -4.79 4.92
N SER A 45 -16.90 -5.28 3.68
CA SER A 45 -16.20 -6.50 3.27
C SER A 45 -14.67 -6.33 3.35
N PRO A 46 -13.88 -7.41 3.57
CA PRO A 46 -12.42 -7.34 3.54
C PRO A 46 -11.87 -6.75 2.24
N ARG A 47 -12.46 -7.13 1.10
CA ARG A 47 -12.11 -6.61 -0.23
C ARG A 47 -12.27 -5.09 -0.31
N ARG A 48 -13.44 -4.57 0.06
CA ARG A 48 -13.72 -3.12 0.03
C ARG A 48 -12.75 -2.34 0.91
N ARG A 49 -12.48 -2.86 2.10
CA ARG A 49 -11.56 -2.26 3.04
C ARG A 49 -10.12 -2.29 2.52
N ALA A 50 -9.70 -3.38 1.88
CA ALA A 50 -8.37 -3.48 1.27
C ALA A 50 -8.20 -2.47 0.12
N LEU A 51 -9.18 -2.39 -0.79
CA LEU A 51 -9.20 -1.39 -1.87
C LEU A 51 -9.19 0.06 -1.34
N ALA A 52 -9.85 0.31 -0.21
CA ALA A 52 -9.77 1.62 0.45
C ALA A 52 -8.35 1.96 0.93
N VAL A 53 -7.58 0.97 1.41
CA VAL A 53 -6.15 1.16 1.73
C VAL A 53 -5.36 1.44 0.45
N GLU A 54 -5.62 0.71 -0.64
CA GLU A 54 -4.95 0.96 -1.93
C GLU A 54 -5.21 2.40 -2.41
N HIS A 55 -6.46 2.85 -2.36
CA HIS A 55 -6.82 4.23 -2.72
C HIS A 55 -6.20 5.27 -1.78
N LEU A 56 -6.17 5.02 -0.46
CA LEU A 56 -5.47 5.88 0.50
C LEU A 56 -4.01 6.07 0.08
N LEU A 57 -3.31 4.97 -0.20
CA LEU A 57 -1.89 5.02 -0.53
C LEU A 57 -1.64 5.62 -1.92
N ALA A 58 -2.34 5.15 -2.95
CA ALA A 58 -2.15 5.61 -4.32
C ALA A 58 -2.42 7.11 -4.51
N ARG A 59 -3.32 7.69 -3.70
CA ARG A 59 -3.71 9.10 -3.80
C ARG A 59 -2.88 10.02 -2.92
N HIS A 60 -2.41 9.55 -1.77
CA HIS A 60 -1.78 10.41 -0.77
C HIS A 60 -0.28 10.14 -0.54
N VAL A 61 0.26 9.02 -1.02
CA VAL A 61 1.70 8.77 -1.02
C VAL A 61 2.29 9.29 -2.32
N ARG A 62 3.38 10.04 -2.20
CA ARG A 62 4.18 10.53 -3.33
C ARG A 62 5.52 9.81 -3.34
N PRO A 63 5.71 8.81 -4.21
CA PRO A 63 6.98 8.11 -4.32
C PRO A 63 8.16 9.09 -4.54
N GLY A 64 9.23 8.90 -3.78
CA GLY A 64 10.41 9.77 -3.75
C GLY A 64 10.27 11.02 -2.87
N ALA A 65 9.10 11.29 -2.27
CA ALA A 65 8.87 12.45 -1.41
C ALA A 65 8.28 12.08 -0.05
N THR A 66 7.41 11.07 0.02
CA THR A 66 6.80 10.62 1.27
C THR A 66 7.78 9.79 2.09
N THR A 67 7.94 10.15 3.35
CA THR A 67 8.72 9.38 4.34
C THR A 67 7.88 8.27 4.98
N VAL A 68 8.54 7.28 5.59
CA VAL A 68 7.85 6.21 6.32
C VAL A 68 7.07 6.76 7.52
N THR A 69 7.58 7.79 8.20
CA THR A 69 6.83 8.46 9.28
C THR A 69 5.54 9.09 8.77
N GLU A 70 5.59 9.77 7.64
CA GLU A 70 4.39 10.35 7.01
C GLU A 70 3.41 9.26 6.54
N LEU A 71 3.93 8.15 6.00
CA LEU A 71 3.13 6.97 5.66
C LEU A 71 2.42 6.40 6.91
N ALA A 72 3.14 6.22 8.03
CA ALA A 72 2.54 5.74 9.27
C ALA A 72 1.47 6.70 9.81
N ALA A 73 1.72 8.01 9.74
CA ALA A 73 0.75 9.04 10.11
C ALA A 73 -0.49 9.03 9.17
N LEU A 74 -0.28 8.79 7.88
CA LEU A 74 -1.33 8.65 6.87
C LEU A 74 -2.22 7.44 7.16
N LEU A 75 -1.64 6.32 7.56
CA LEU A 75 -2.38 5.11 7.96
C LEU A 75 -3.13 5.30 9.28
N GLY A 76 -2.60 6.11 10.20
CA GLY A 76 -3.27 6.49 11.44
C GLY A 76 -3.36 5.36 12.48
N ARG A 77 -2.36 4.46 12.52
CA ARG A 77 -2.30 3.30 13.44
C ARG A 77 -3.59 2.46 13.44
N PRO A 78 -3.98 1.91 12.29
CA PRO A 78 -5.24 1.23 12.17
C PRO A 78 -5.24 -0.09 12.96
N ALA A 79 -6.38 -0.41 13.60
CA ALA A 79 -6.52 -1.64 14.38
C ALA A 79 -6.43 -2.93 13.54
N TRP A 80 -6.54 -2.83 12.22
CA TRP A 80 -6.41 -3.94 11.29
C TRP A 80 -4.97 -4.26 10.88
N LEU A 81 -4.00 -3.41 11.22
CA LEU A 81 -2.60 -3.58 10.87
C LEU A 81 -1.80 -3.93 12.12
N SER A 82 -1.17 -5.11 12.11
CA SER A 82 -0.31 -5.59 13.18
C SER A 82 1.12 -5.83 12.70
N SER A 83 2.02 -6.16 13.63
CA SER A 83 3.38 -6.57 13.31
C SER A 83 3.47 -7.79 12.39
N ASP A 84 2.50 -8.69 12.50
CA ASP A 84 2.49 -9.96 11.75
C ASP A 84 2.03 -9.77 10.30
N ASP A 85 1.41 -8.62 10.02
CA ASP A 85 0.98 -8.25 8.67
C ASP A 85 2.09 -7.58 7.86
N VAL A 86 3.20 -7.22 8.50
CA VAL A 86 4.33 -6.52 7.86
C VAL A 86 5.55 -7.42 7.85
N ASP A 87 5.98 -7.82 6.66
CA ASP A 87 7.18 -8.62 6.46
C ASP A 87 8.21 -7.89 5.61
N VAL A 88 9.47 -8.13 5.93
CA VAL A 88 10.61 -7.72 5.10
C VAL A 88 10.85 -8.80 4.07
N ILE A 89 11.13 -8.41 2.83
CA ILE A 89 11.46 -9.32 1.75
C ILE A 89 12.99 -9.38 1.65
N PRO A 90 13.65 -10.41 2.23
CA PRO A 90 15.11 -10.49 2.30
C PRO A 90 15.78 -10.83 0.96
N TRP A 91 15.05 -11.48 0.05
CA TRP A 91 15.53 -11.82 -1.29
C TRP A 91 14.37 -11.89 -2.27
N LEU A 92 14.65 -11.60 -3.54
CA LEU A 92 13.65 -11.63 -4.60
C LEU A 92 13.30 -13.09 -4.95
N THR A 93 12.03 -13.46 -4.78
CA THR A 93 11.45 -14.66 -5.42
C THR A 93 10.20 -14.27 -6.17
N GLY A 94 10.10 -14.71 -7.44
CA GLY A 94 8.95 -14.38 -8.28
C GLY A 94 8.95 -12.94 -8.80
N GLU A 95 7.82 -12.53 -9.35
CA GLU A 95 7.60 -11.15 -9.83
C GLU A 95 7.06 -10.29 -8.68
N LEU A 96 7.74 -9.19 -8.38
CA LEU A 96 7.27 -8.18 -7.43
C LEU A 96 6.71 -6.97 -8.19
N PRO A 97 5.66 -6.30 -7.67
CA PRO A 97 5.11 -5.10 -8.28
C PRO A 97 5.95 -3.84 -7.99
N VAL A 98 7.20 -3.99 -7.56
CA VAL A 98 8.16 -2.90 -7.31
C VAL A 98 9.54 -3.28 -7.84
N ARG A 99 10.35 -2.29 -8.23
CA ARG A 99 11.68 -2.52 -8.79
C ARG A 99 12.68 -2.95 -7.71
N TRP A 100 13.28 -4.11 -7.90
CA TRP A 100 14.34 -4.63 -7.02
C TRP A 100 15.70 -3.93 -7.20
N SER A 101 16.40 -3.70 -6.09
CA SER A 101 17.72 -3.09 -5.96
C SER A 101 18.35 -3.53 -4.64
N ASP A 102 19.64 -3.85 -4.63
CA ASP A 102 20.30 -4.29 -3.39
C ASP A 102 20.54 -3.14 -2.39
N ALA A 103 20.32 -1.89 -2.77
CA ALA A 103 20.58 -0.73 -1.90
C ALA A 103 19.40 -0.38 -0.97
N ASP A 104 18.23 -0.99 -1.20
CA ASP A 104 16.96 -0.55 -0.62
C ASP A 104 16.33 -1.63 0.27
N THR A 105 15.30 -1.25 1.01
CA THR A 105 14.52 -2.15 1.87
C THR A 105 13.16 -2.41 1.24
N TYR A 106 12.75 -3.67 1.22
CA TYR A 106 11.48 -4.12 0.64
C TYR A 106 10.58 -4.66 1.72
N LEU A 107 9.36 -4.13 1.80
CA LEU A 107 8.33 -4.57 2.72
C LEU A 107 7.12 -5.07 1.95
N VAL A 108 6.45 -6.08 2.51
CA VAL A 108 5.08 -6.45 2.14
C VAL A 108 4.19 -6.21 3.35
N VAL A 109 3.10 -5.49 3.12
CA VAL A 109 2.03 -5.27 4.08
C VAL A 109 0.82 -6.04 3.60
N ARG A 110 0.47 -7.13 4.27
CA ARG A 110 -0.71 -7.93 3.96
C ARG A 110 -1.95 -7.20 4.47
N LEU A 111 -2.94 -7.06 3.60
CA LEU A 111 -4.19 -6.37 3.93
C LEU A 111 -5.25 -7.41 4.24
N LEU A 112 -5.77 -7.38 5.47
CA LEU A 112 -7.04 -8.03 5.84
C LEU A 112 -7.11 -9.51 5.42
N THR A 113 -6.17 -10.29 5.94
CA THR A 113 -5.80 -11.69 5.59
C THR A 113 -6.89 -12.77 5.73
N ALA A 114 -8.16 -12.40 5.77
CA ALA A 114 -9.24 -13.27 6.22
C ALA A 114 -9.62 -14.39 5.24
N ASP A 115 -9.43 -14.27 3.92
CA ASP A 115 -9.86 -15.31 2.97
C ASP A 115 -9.06 -15.23 1.66
N ILE A 116 -8.56 -16.41 1.19
CA ILE A 116 -8.09 -16.87 -0.14
C ILE A 116 -7.45 -15.86 -1.14
N GLU A 117 -7.94 -14.63 -1.24
CA GLU A 117 -7.35 -13.49 -1.96
C GLU A 117 -6.40 -12.71 -1.05
N SER A 118 -5.10 -12.83 -1.29
CA SER A 118 -4.09 -12.05 -0.55
C SER A 118 -3.94 -10.65 -1.17
N TYR A 119 -4.69 -9.68 -0.66
CA TYR A 119 -4.41 -8.27 -0.92
C TYR A 119 -3.13 -7.87 -0.19
N ALA A 120 -2.21 -7.20 -0.89
CA ALA A 120 -0.97 -6.75 -0.27
C ALA A 120 -0.44 -5.48 -0.92
N VAL A 121 0.25 -4.69 -0.11
CA VAL A 121 1.01 -3.52 -0.54
C VAL A 121 2.49 -3.83 -0.41
N TYR A 122 3.22 -3.65 -1.49
CA TYR A 122 4.67 -3.74 -1.53
C TYR A 122 5.24 -2.33 -1.45
N LEU A 123 6.17 -2.13 -0.52
CA LEU A 123 6.86 -0.86 -0.33
C LEU A 123 8.33 -1.06 -0.67
N ARG A 124 8.87 -0.16 -1.50
CA ARG A 124 10.32 0.01 -1.62
C ARG A 124 10.73 1.25 -0.85
N LEU A 125 11.61 1.09 0.13
CA LEU A 125 12.10 2.17 0.98
C LEU A 125 13.57 2.45 0.66
N ALA A 126 13.94 3.73 0.67
CA ALA A 126 15.30 4.17 0.42
C ALA A 126 16.26 3.69 1.51
N GLY A 127 17.34 3.03 1.10
CA GLY A 127 18.39 2.56 2.01
C GLY A 127 18.09 1.22 2.66
N ARG A 128 19.07 0.69 3.38
CA ARG A 128 18.98 -0.59 4.10
C ARG A 128 18.60 -0.37 5.55
N LEU A 129 17.44 -0.88 5.92
CA LEU A 129 16.95 -0.98 7.28
C LEU A 129 16.96 -2.45 7.69
N ASP A 130 17.26 -2.72 8.97
CA ASP A 130 16.97 -4.03 9.52
C ASP A 130 15.45 -4.24 9.59
N GLY A 131 15.04 -5.51 9.65
CA GLY A 131 13.63 -5.85 9.52
C GLY A 131 12.74 -5.37 10.66
N GLU A 132 13.29 -5.31 11.87
CA GLU A 132 12.57 -4.84 13.06
C GLU A 132 12.34 -3.32 12.96
N THR A 133 13.38 -2.57 12.61
CA THR A 133 13.29 -1.12 12.41
C THR A 133 12.33 -0.75 11.28
N ALA A 134 12.41 -1.43 10.14
CA ALA A 134 11.54 -1.15 9.00
C ALA A 134 10.06 -1.41 9.34
N ARG A 135 9.78 -2.52 10.04
CA ARG A 135 8.44 -2.86 10.52
C ARG A 135 7.92 -1.84 11.52
N ALA A 136 8.70 -1.52 12.56
CA ALA A 136 8.33 -0.56 13.58
C ALA A 136 8.06 0.84 12.97
N ALA A 137 8.83 1.24 11.97
CA ALA A 137 8.63 2.50 11.27
C ALA A 137 7.28 2.57 10.54
N VAL A 138 6.89 1.52 9.79
CA VAL A 138 5.60 1.47 9.08
C VAL A 138 4.41 1.45 10.06
N LEU A 139 4.56 0.81 11.22
CA LEU A 139 3.54 0.78 12.26
C LEU A 139 3.43 2.08 13.08
N GLY A 140 4.36 3.02 12.86
CA GLY A 140 4.44 4.26 13.64
C GLY A 140 4.93 4.06 15.08
N GLU A 141 5.66 2.97 15.32
CA GLU A 141 6.23 2.59 16.62
C GLU A 141 7.73 2.95 16.73
N GLY A 142 8.40 3.09 15.59
CA GLY A 142 9.81 3.46 15.54
C GLY A 142 10.06 4.91 15.96
N GLN A 143 11.05 5.13 16.83
CA GLN A 143 11.64 6.44 17.09
C GLN A 143 13.09 6.42 16.65
N GLY A 144 13.46 7.24 15.65
CA GLY A 144 14.83 7.26 15.16
C GLY A 144 14.98 7.89 13.77
N PRO A 145 16.23 8.15 13.33
CA PRO A 145 16.52 8.66 11.99
C PRO A 145 16.04 7.71 10.88
N GLU A 146 15.92 6.41 11.16
CA GLU A 146 15.42 5.40 10.22
C GLU A 146 13.94 5.60 9.87
N ALA A 147 13.16 6.26 10.73
CA ALA A 147 11.79 6.66 10.43
C ALA A 147 11.71 7.73 9.32
N GLY A 148 12.85 8.34 8.96
CA GLY A 148 13.01 9.27 7.85
C GLY A 148 13.27 8.61 6.49
N ALA A 149 13.31 7.26 6.40
CA ALA A 149 13.43 6.58 5.12
C ALA A 149 12.32 7.03 4.16
N THR A 150 12.64 7.19 2.89
CA THR A 150 11.70 7.66 1.86
C THR A 150 11.07 6.47 1.15
N VAL A 151 9.76 6.51 0.94
CA VAL A 151 9.03 5.56 0.09
C VAL A 151 9.38 5.85 -1.36
N LEU A 152 10.11 4.96 -2.02
CA LEU A 152 10.54 5.10 -3.41
C LEU A 152 9.53 4.56 -4.41
N GLU A 153 8.76 3.55 -4.02
CA GLU A 153 7.81 2.88 -4.90
C GLU A 153 6.73 2.17 -4.07
N LEU A 154 5.52 2.12 -4.63
CA LEU A 154 4.40 1.34 -4.14
C LEU A 154 3.99 0.34 -5.22
N GLY A 155 3.75 -0.90 -4.82
CA GLY A 155 3.13 -1.91 -5.67
C GLY A 155 1.94 -2.51 -4.94
N PHE A 156 0.91 -2.89 -5.68
CA PHE A 156 -0.29 -3.50 -5.12
C PHE A 156 -0.50 -4.88 -5.74
N THR A 157 -1.04 -5.81 -4.97
CA THR A 157 -1.52 -7.10 -5.48
C THR A 157 -2.94 -7.33 -5.00
N GLY A 158 -3.77 -7.89 -5.88
CA GLY A 158 -5.19 -8.11 -5.63
C GLY A 158 -6.02 -7.97 -6.91
N ASP A 159 -7.33 -8.02 -6.74
CA ASP A 159 -8.31 -8.00 -7.82
C ASP A 159 -8.45 -6.57 -8.39
N GLY A 160 -7.56 -6.20 -9.32
CA GLY A 160 -7.47 -4.85 -9.91
C GLY A 160 -6.05 -4.25 -9.99
N ALA A 161 -5.04 -4.94 -9.45
CA ALA A 161 -3.66 -4.51 -9.58
C ALA A 161 -3.22 -4.48 -11.06
N PRO A 162 -2.50 -3.43 -11.52
CA PRO A 162 -1.88 -3.47 -12.83
C PRO A 162 -0.92 -4.66 -12.91
N PRO A 163 -0.76 -5.30 -14.08
CA PRO A 163 0.18 -6.39 -14.23
C PRO A 163 1.57 -5.94 -13.78
N PRO A 164 2.38 -6.83 -13.17
CA PRO A 164 3.71 -6.47 -12.70
C PRO A 164 4.52 -5.86 -13.84
N VAL A 165 5.27 -4.80 -13.54
CA VAL A 165 6.13 -4.14 -14.51
C VAL A 165 7.21 -5.14 -14.92
N ARG A 166 7.07 -5.72 -16.11
CA ARG A 166 8.13 -6.53 -16.71
C ARG A 166 9.38 -5.66 -16.79
N ARG A 167 10.51 -6.17 -16.28
CA ARG A 167 11.79 -5.59 -16.66
C ARG A 167 11.89 -5.75 -18.17
N ASP A 168 11.95 -4.65 -18.90
CA ASP A 168 12.67 -4.65 -20.15
C ASP A 168 14.08 -5.10 -19.76
N GLU A 169 14.39 -6.37 -20.05
CA GLU A 169 15.73 -6.90 -19.88
C GLU A 169 16.67 -5.91 -20.56
N ASP A 170 17.62 -5.40 -19.78
CA ASP A 170 18.69 -4.51 -20.23
C ASP A 170 19.06 -4.82 -21.69
N GLU A 171 18.83 -3.84 -22.58
CA GLU A 171 19.40 -3.89 -23.92
C GLU A 171 20.88 -4.22 -23.76
N PRO A 172 21.36 -5.35 -24.32
CA PRO A 172 22.75 -5.72 -24.16
C PRO A 172 23.60 -4.61 -24.80
N GLY A 173 24.45 -4.03 -23.96
CA GLY A 173 25.35 -2.95 -24.31
C GLY A 173 26.04 -3.19 -25.65
N GLU A 174 25.99 -2.13 -26.45
CA GLU A 174 26.77 -1.89 -27.66
C GLU A 174 28.20 -2.46 -27.51
N GLN A 175 28.45 -3.59 -28.17
CA GLN A 175 29.80 -4.13 -28.31
C GLN A 175 30.61 -3.18 -29.19
N ARG A 176 31.66 -2.60 -28.62
CA ARG A 176 32.71 -1.89 -29.36
C ARG A 176 33.80 -2.84 -29.82
#